data_AF-A0A6P7QCE0-F1
#
_entry.id   AF-A0A6P7QCE0-F1
#
_cell.length_a   1.000
_cell.length_b   1.000
_cell.length_c   1.000
_cell.angle_alpha   90.00
_cell.angle_beta   90.00
_cell.angle_gamma   90.00
#
_symmetry.space_group_name_H-M   'P 1'
#
loop_
_entity.id
_entity.type
_entity.pdbx_description
1 polymer ?
#
loop_
_entity_poly.entity_id
_entity_poly.type
_entity_poly.pdbx_seq_one_letter_code
_entity_poly.pdbx_strand_id
1 'polypeptide(L)'
;MAAADTCGAGTLSSRSVASEAGQGGTSSFQRKSKASGGPGGGPRLLSIAGTRPSVRNGQLLVSTGLPALDQLLGGGLAVGTLLLIEEDKYNIYSPLLFKYFMAEGIINGHTLLVASAKENPANILQELPAPLLDDNSKKELEDVHSAKTPEPDVNMKIAWRYQLQPKMEVGPVSSSRFGHYYDVSKRIPQELLQSSKWHGFFLPEHISPDLKGESCFLSCGYMRLLEFIQKSIYAEGFDGANPQKKQKNILRIGIQNLGSPLWGDDICCKENCDNNHRLTKFLYILRGLLRSSLSACIITMPAHLVQNKSITTRVRNLSDTVVGLESFIGSERETNPLYKDYHGLIHVRKIPRLNNLTCDESDVKDLAFKLKRKLFTIEHQL
;
A
#
# COMPACT_ATOMS: atom_id res chain seq x y z
N MET A 1 -54.14 -17.02 43.58
CA MET A 1 -55.34 -17.36 44.37
C MET A 1 -56.27 -18.15 43.47
N ALA A 2 -56.84 -19.30 43.83
CA ALA A 2 -56.69 -20.10 45.07
C ALA A 2 -56.10 -21.50 44.75
N ALA A 3 -56.14 -22.45 45.69
CA ALA A 3 -55.48 -23.76 45.57
C ALA A 3 -56.27 -24.91 46.23
N ALA A 4 -56.04 -26.14 45.73
CA ALA A 4 -56.17 -27.47 46.36
C ALA A 4 -55.36 -28.44 45.47
N ASP A 5 -54.47 -29.36 45.90
CA ASP A 5 -54.38 -30.30 47.04
C ASP A 5 -55.41 -31.45 46.99
N THR A 6 -55.05 -32.76 47.11
CA THR A 6 -53.76 -33.48 47.27
C THR A 6 -53.68 -34.66 46.26
N CYS A 7 -52.70 -35.58 46.15
CA CYS A 7 -51.48 -35.97 46.91
C CYS A 7 -50.40 -36.47 45.88
N GLY A 8 -49.35 -37.29 46.09
CA GLY A 8 -48.88 -38.20 47.16
C GLY A 8 -48.95 -39.69 46.73
N ALA A 9 -47.93 -40.56 46.88
CA ALA A 9 -46.56 -40.39 47.39
C ALA A 9 -45.61 -41.52 46.87
N GLY A 10 -44.28 -41.36 46.95
CA GLY A 10 -43.32 -42.43 46.58
C GLY A 10 -41.84 -42.00 46.50
N THR A 11 -41.05 -42.24 47.55
CA THR A 11 -39.66 -41.76 47.72
C THR A 11 -38.62 -42.84 47.36
N LEU A 12 -37.49 -42.44 46.73
CA LEU A 12 -36.14 -43.03 46.89
C LEU A 12 -35.13 -42.05 46.22
N SER A 13 -34.49 -41.15 46.97
CA SER A 13 -33.27 -41.34 47.79
C SER A 13 -31.96 -41.15 47.02
N SER A 14 -31.02 -40.42 47.61
CA SER A 14 -29.76 -39.99 46.98
C SER A 14 -28.54 -40.33 47.83
N ARG A 15 -27.40 -40.63 47.17
CA ARG A 15 -26.09 -40.20 47.66
C ARG A 15 -25.00 -40.26 46.60
N SER A 16 -24.00 -39.41 46.78
CA SER A 16 -22.77 -39.31 46.01
C SER A 16 -21.60 -39.97 46.73
N VAL A 17 -20.63 -40.46 45.95
CA VAL A 17 -19.21 -40.57 46.33
C VAL A 17 -18.39 -40.17 45.10
N ALA A 18 -17.26 -39.51 45.29
CA ALA A 18 -16.39 -39.05 44.21
C ALA A 18 -15.11 -39.89 44.11
N SER A 19 -14.45 -39.86 42.94
CA SER A 19 -13.04 -40.19 42.80
C SER A 19 -12.39 -39.32 41.72
N GLU A 20 -11.50 -38.43 42.13
CA GLU A 20 -10.55 -37.80 41.23
C GLU A 20 -9.37 -38.76 40.95
N ALA A 21 -8.79 -38.69 39.76
CA ALA A 21 -7.41 -38.19 39.57
C ALA A 21 -6.78 -38.65 38.23
N GLY A 22 -6.20 -37.68 37.52
CA GLY A 22 -4.94 -37.88 36.79
C GLY A 22 -4.94 -38.65 35.47
N GLN A 23 -5.04 -37.92 34.35
CA GLN A 23 -3.88 -37.70 33.48
C GLN A 23 -4.10 -36.49 32.55
N GLY A 24 -3.09 -35.62 32.45
CA GLY A 24 -3.21 -34.34 31.72
C GLY A 24 -2.94 -34.48 30.22
N GLY A 25 -3.96 -34.28 29.39
CA GLY A 25 -3.82 -34.24 27.93
C GLY A 25 -3.19 -32.93 27.46
N THR A 26 -1.88 -32.92 27.21
CA THR A 26 -1.17 -31.77 26.62
C THR A 26 -1.56 -31.58 25.15
N SER A 27 -2.24 -30.48 24.82
CA SER A 27 -2.70 -30.17 23.47
C SER A 27 -1.58 -29.65 22.57
N SER A 28 -0.66 -30.54 22.19
CA SER A 28 0.54 -30.24 21.40
C SER A 28 0.26 -29.92 19.92
N PHE A 29 -0.37 -28.77 19.64
CA PHE A 29 -0.56 -28.21 18.29
C PHE A 29 0.75 -27.66 17.68
N GLN A 30 1.80 -28.48 17.66
CA GLN A 30 3.00 -28.21 16.86
C GLN A 30 2.69 -28.39 15.37
N ARG A 31 2.51 -27.27 14.66
CA ARG A 31 2.32 -27.25 13.20
C ARG A 31 3.60 -27.69 12.49
N LYS A 32 3.79 -29.00 12.30
CA LYS A 32 4.94 -29.57 11.55
C LYS A 32 5.09 -28.94 10.17
N SER A 33 6.11 -28.09 10.02
CA SER A 33 6.63 -27.62 8.74
C SER A 33 7.32 -28.78 8.01
N LYS A 34 6.59 -29.48 7.12
CA LYS A 34 7.17 -30.51 6.25
C LYS A 34 8.09 -29.88 5.19
N ALA A 35 9.36 -29.73 5.54
CA ALA A 35 10.44 -29.37 4.63
C ALA A 35 11.26 -30.61 4.22
N SER A 36 10.69 -31.47 3.38
CA SER A 36 11.41 -32.52 2.64
C SER A 36 10.60 -32.96 1.41
N GLY A 37 11.29 -33.31 0.32
CA GLY A 37 10.65 -33.59 -0.96
C GLY A 37 9.92 -34.94 -1.04
N GLY A 38 8.80 -34.96 -1.77
CA GLY A 38 8.09 -36.17 -2.17
C GLY A 38 7.13 -35.89 -3.34
N PRO A 39 7.05 -36.76 -4.37
CA PRO A 39 6.25 -36.51 -5.57
C PRO A 39 4.76 -36.83 -5.34
N GLY A 40 4.09 -36.02 -4.54
CA GLY A 40 2.69 -36.26 -4.13
C GLY A 40 2.09 -35.14 -3.28
N GLY A 41 2.26 -33.89 -3.71
CA GLY A 41 1.68 -32.72 -3.04
C GLY A 41 0.44 -32.21 -3.76
N GLY A 42 -0.63 -31.92 -3.01
CA GLY A 42 -1.76 -31.14 -3.51
C GLY A 42 -1.33 -29.74 -3.97
N PRO A 43 -2.23 -28.97 -4.62
CA PRO A 43 -1.86 -27.74 -5.33
C PRO A 43 -1.16 -26.74 -4.40
N ARG A 44 0.15 -26.59 -4.59
CA ARG A 44 0.91 -25.48 -4.01
C ARG A 44 0.26 -24.20 -4.52
N LEU A 45 -0.03 -23.25 -3.61
CA LEU A 45 -0.38 -21.90 -4.02
C LEU A 45 0.72 -21.39 -4.96
N LEU A 46 0.34 -21.03 -6.19
CA LEU A 46 1.27 -20.66 -7.24
C LEU A 46 1.96 -19.35 -6.84
N SER A 47 3.17 -19.48 -6.29
CA SER A 47 3.98 -18.37 -5.80
C SER A 47 4.43 -17.50 -6.96
N ILE A 48 3.84 -16.32 -7.09
CA ILE A 48 4.30 -15.30 -8.02
C ILE A 48 5.51 -14.59 -7.37
N ALA A 49 6.56 -14.31 -8.14
CA ALA A 49 7.74 -13.58 -7.63
C ALA A 49 7.31 -12.23 -7.04
N GLY A 50 7.98 -11.74 -5.98
CA GLY A 50 7.64 -10.47 -5.34
C GLY A 50 6.23 -10.40 -4.71
N THR A 51 5.59 -11.53 -4.43
CA THR A 51 4.29 -11.60 -3.77
C THR A 51 4.31 -12.42 -2.49
N ARG A 52 3.42 -12.09 -1.53
CA ARG A 52 3.27 -12.80 -0.26
C ARG A 52 1.79 -12.91 0.14
N PRO A 53 1.30 -14.07 0.61
CA PRO A 53 -0.04 -14.14 1.18
C PRO A 53 -0.11 -13.40 2.52
N SER A 54 -1.13 -12.54 2.67
CA SER A 54 -1.50 -11.87 3.91
C SER A 54 -1.79 -12.88 5.01
N VAL A 55 -1.14 -12.72 6.17
CA VAL A 55 -1.37 -13.58 7.34
C VAL A 55 -2.78 -13.39 7.93
N ARG A 56 -3.39 -12.22 7.72
CA ARG A 56 -4.70 -11.87 8.30
C ARG A 56 -5.88 -12.43 7.50
N ASN A 57 -5.80 -12.42 6.17
CA ASN A 57 -6.96 -12.70 5.29
C ASN A 57 -6.61 -13.47 3.99
N GLY A 58 -5.38 -14.00 3.86
CA GLY A 58 -4.95 -14.85 2.75
C GLY A 58 -4.77 -14.15 1.39
N GLN A 59 -5.05 -12.85 1.28
CA GLN A 59 -4.92 -12.09 0.04
C GLN A 59 -3.48 -11.98 -0.42
N LEU A 60 -3.27 -11.92 -1.73
CA LEU A 60 -1.95 -11.73 -2.31
C LEU A 60 -1.51 -10.27 -2.14
N LEU A 61 -0.38 -10.05 -1.47
CA LEU A 61 0.22 -8.73 -1.27
C LEU A 61 1.46 -8.56 -2.16
N VAL A 62 1.70 -7.32 -2.58
CA VAL A 62 2.95 -6.85 -3.22
C VAL A 62 3.57 -5.73 -2.38
N SER A 63 4.90 -5.64 -2.35
CA SER A 63 5.57 -4.55 -1.66
C SER A 63 5.39 -3.21 -2.39
N THR A 64 5.20 -2.15 -1.60
CA THR A 64 5.18 -0.74 -2.03
C THR A 64 6.56 -0.19 -2.42
N GLY A 65 7.63 -0.97 -2.23
CA GLY A 65 9.02 -0.51 -2.34
C GLY A 65 9.49 0.31 -1.13
N LEU A 66 8.71 0.34 -0.05
CA LEU A 66 9.05 1.02 1.20
C LEU A 66 8.59 0.16 2.38
N PRO A 67 9.48 -0.65 3.00
CA PRO A 67 9.09 -1.66 4.00
C PRO A 67 8.32 -1.10 5.21
N ALA A 68 8.58 0.14 5.62
CA ALA A 68 7.84 0.80 6.68
C ALA A 68 6.38 1.12 6.29
N LEU A 69 6.13 1.49 5.03
CA LEU A 69 4.78 1.65 4.49
C LEU A 69 4.10 0.28 4.30
N ASP A 70 4.82 -0.76 3.89
CA ASP A 70 4.25 -2.11 3.82
C ASP A 70 3.77 -2.58 5.18
N GLN A 71 4.57 -2.41 6.24
CA GLN A 71 4.19 -2.75 7.61
C GLN A 71 2.94 -1.99 8.06
N LEU A 72 2.87 -0.69 7.77
CA LEU A 72 1.73 0.18 8.05
C LEU A 72 0.43 -0.26 7.33
N LEU A 73 0.55 -0.80 6.12
CA LEU A 73 -0.59 -1.33 5.34
C LEU A 73 -0.98 -2.77 5.73
N GLY A 74 -0.42 -3.31 6.82
CA GLY A 74 -0.70 -4.68 7.29
C GLY A 74 0.14 -5.76 6.62
N GLY A 75 1.23 -5.38 5.95
CA GLY A 75 2.22 -6.27 5.33
C GLY A 75 2.38 -6.13 3.81
N GLY A 76 1.91 -5.03 3.20
CA GLY A 76 2.01 -4.76 1.76
C GLY A 76 0.71 -4.24 1.14
N LEU A 77 0.76 -3.84 -0.13
CA LEU A 77 -0.43 -3.47 -0.90
C LEU A 77 -1.10 -4.72 -1.48
N ALA A 78 -2.41 -4.87 -1.32
CA ALA A 78 -3.13 -6.04 -1.83
C ALA A 78 -3.35 -5.98 -3.35
N VAL A 79 -3.16 -7.11 -4.04
CA VAL A 79 -3.52 -7.26 -5.45
C VAL A 79 -5.04 -7.07 -5.61
N GLY A 80 -5.43 -6.33 -6.64
CA GLY A 80 -6.79 -5.86 -6.88
C GLY A 80 -7.16 -4.56 -6.16
N THR A 81 -6.21 -3.84 -5.54
CA THR A 81 -6.47 -2.56 -4.85
C THR A 81 -5.86 -1.33 -5.50
N LEU A 82 -6.43 -0.19 -5.11
CA LEU A 82 -5.94 1.15 -5.39
C LEU A 82 -5.40 1.83 -4.12
N LEU A 83 -4.11 2.15 -4.11
CA LEU A 83 -3.46 3.10 -3.21
C LEU A 83 -3.48 4.51 -3.79
N LEU A 84 -4.10 5.45 -3.08
CA LEU A 84 -4.03 6.88 -3.37
C LEU A 84 -2.99 7.55 -2.46
N ILE A 85 -2.06 8.26 -3.08
CA ILE A 85 -1.17 9.23 -2.42
C ILE A 85 -1.70 10.63 -2.71
N GLU A 86 -2.15 11.34 -1.68
CA GLU A 86 -2.44 12.77 -1.77
C GLU A 86 -1.13 13.55 -1.64
N GLU A 87 -0.76 14.29 -2.69
CA GLU A 87 0.56 14.91 -2.87
C GLU A 87 0.82 16.07 -1.91
N ASP A 88 2.08 16.19 -1.48
CA ASP A 88 2.54 17.32 -0.68
C ASP A 88 2.51 18.64 -1.49
N LYS A 89 2.48 19.79 -0.80
CA LYS A 89 2.32 21.13 -1.39
C LYS A 89 3.32 21.47 -2.51
N TYR A 90 4.50 20.84 -2.51
CA TYR A 90 5.54 21.07 -3.52
C TYR A 90 5.78 19.83 -4.41
N ASN A 91 5.01 18.75 -4.20
CA ASN A 91 5.11 17.45 -4.85
C ASN A 91 6.56 16.91 -4.90
N ILE A 92 7.26 16.98 -3.77
CA ILE A 92 8.66 16.55 -3.62
C ILE A 92 8.74 15.06 -3.25
N TYR A 93 7.87 14.59 -2.36
CA TYR A 93 7.96 13.24 -1.78
C TYR A 93 7.00 12.24 -2.43
N SER A 94 5.86 12.69 -2.95
CA SER A 94 4.93 11.85 -3.71
C SER A 94 5.57 11.14 -4.93
N PRO A 95 6.41 11.80 -5.75
CA PRO A 95 7.10 11.14 -6.87
C PRO A 95 8.15 10.12 -6.40
N LEU A 96 8.70 10.29 -5.19
CA LEU A 96 9.67 9.34 -4.63
C LEU A 96 8.98 8.03 -4.22
N LEU A 97 7.86 8.10 -3.50
CA LEU A 97 7.05 6.92 -3.15
C LEU A 97 6.50 6.23 -4.40
N PHE A 98 6.11 6.98 -5.43
CA PHE A 98 5.75 6.44 -6.73
C PHE A 98 6.91 5.66 -7.38
N LYS A 99 8.11 6.25 -7.41
CA LYS A 99 9.31 5.62 -7.98
C LYS A 99 9.69 4.35 -7.21
N TYR A 100 9.55 4.30 -5.88
CA TYR A 100 9.75 3.06 -5.11
C TYR A 100 8.79 1.94 -5.54
N PHE A 101 7.48 2.23 -5.73
CA PHE A 101 6.52 1.22 -6.17
C PHE A 101 6.83 0.63 -7.55
N MET A 102 7.36 1.44 -8.49
CA MET A 102 7.74 0.99 -9.83
C MET A 102 9.12 0.28 -9.84
N ALA A 103 10.07 0.75 -9.02
CA ALA A 103 11.37 0.10 -8.82
C ALA A 103 11.22 -1.32 -8.23
N GLU A 104 10.36 -1.49 -7.22
CA GLU A 104 9.99 -2.79 -6.64
C GLU A 104 9.21 -3.68 -7.65
N GLY A 105 8.68 -3.08 -8.71
CA GLY A 105 8.19 -3.83 -9.86
C GLY A 105 9.32 -4.45 -10.68
N ILE A 106 10.29 -3.64 -11.09
CA ILE A 106 11.46 -4.07 -11.88
C ILE A 106 12.23 -5.19 -11.17
N ILE A 107 12.58 -4.99 -9.89
CA ILE A 107 13.42 -5.95 -9.14
C ILE A 107 12.73 -7.32 -8.98
N ASN A 108 11.40 -7.38 -8.99
CA ASN A 108 10.63 -8.63 -8.91
C ASN A 108 10.19 -9.18 -10.29
N GLY A 109 10.52 -8.51 -11.40
CA GLY A 109 10.10 -8.91 -12.75
C GLY A 109 8.61 -8.68 -13.05
N HIS A 110 7.94 -7.79 -12.28
CA HIS A 110 6.54 -7.42 -12.51
C HIS A 110 6.38 -6.60 -13.79
N THR A 111 5.29 -6.82 -14.53
CA THR A 111 4.96 -5.93 -15.66
C THR A 111 4.52 -4.57 -15.14
N LEU A 112 5.01 -3.48 -15.73
CA LEU A 112 4.64 -2.13 -15.33
C LEU A 112 3.65 -1.49 -16.31
N LEU A 113 2.82 -0.57 -15.80
CA LEU A 113 2.13 0.45 -16.61
C LEU A 113 2.36 1.81 -15.95
N VAL A 114 3.05 2.72 -16.63
CA VAL A 114 3.33 4.09 -16.17
C VAL A 114 2.49 5.06 -16.99
N ALA A 115 1.60 5.79 -16.33
CA ALA A 115 0.75 6.81 -16.93
C ALA A 115 1.04 8.20 -16.34
N SER A 116 1.23 9.19 -17.19
CA SER A 116 1.53 10.57 -16.78
C SER A 116 0.98 11.59 -17.77
N ALA A 117 0.65 12.78 -17.26
CA ALA A 117 0.31 13.96 -18.06
C ALA A 117 1.36 15.09 -17.92
N LYS A 118 2.39 14.91 -17.08
CA LYS A 118 3.41 15.92 -16.77
C LYS A 118 4.75 15.63 -17.44
N GLU A 119 5.18 14.38 -17.43
CA GLU A 119 6.50 13.92 -17.85
C GLU A 119 6.36 12.61 -18.63
N ASN A 120 7.21 12.37 -19.65
CA ASN A 120 7.15 11.14 -20.41
C ASN A 120 7.48 9.93 -19.51
N PRO A 121 6.67 8.85 -19.53
CA PRO A 121 6.91 7.60 -18.79
C PRO A 121 8.34 7.03 -18.85
N ALA A 122 9.03 7.15 -19.99
CA ALA A 122 10.38 6.65 -20.16
C ALA A 122 11.40 7.35 -19.24
N ASN A 123 11.26 8.67 -19.05
CA ASN A 123 12.13 9.46 -18.18
C ASN A 123 11.94 9.06 -16.71
N ILE A 124 10.67 8.92 -16.30
CA ILE A 124 10.30 8.48 -14.95
C ILE A 124 10.93 7.12 -14.61
N LEU A 125 11.03 6.21 -15.60
CA LEU A 125 11.67 4.91 -15.47
C LEU A 125 13.21 4.99 -15.42
N GLN A 126 13.84 5.89 -16.19
CA GLN A 126 15.28 6.15 -16.10
C GLN A 126 15.68 6.75 -14.74
N GLU A 127 14.78 7.48 -14.09
CA GLU A 127 14.99 8.08 -12.77
C GLU A 127 14.73 7.15 -11.57
N LEU A 128 14.45 5.86 -11.78
CA LEU A 128 14.16 4.93 -10.68
C LEU A 128 15.40 4.66 -9.80
N PRO A 129 15.26 4.68 -8.46
CA PRO A 129 16.38 4.47 -7.53
C PRO A 129 16.82 3.00 -7.48
N ALA A 130 18.11 2.76 -7.24
CA ALA A 130 18.65 1.40 -7.14
C ALA A 130 18.38 0.77 -5.76
N PRO A 131 18.14 -0.55 -5.66
CA PRO A 131 18.00 -1.23 -4.37
C PRO A 131 19.34 -1.25 -3.59
N LEU A 132 19.27 -1.16 -2.26
CA LEU A 132 20.39 -1.46 -1.37
C LEU A 132 20.58 -2.97 -1.27
N LEU A 133 21.77 -3.44 -1.62
CA LEU A 133 22.20 -4.81 -1.32
C LEU A 133 22.44 -4.97 0.19
N ASP A 134 22.20 -6.17 0.71
CA ASP A 134 21.97 -6.42 2.14
C ASP A 134 23.08 -5.90 3.07
N ASP A 135 24.36 -6.06 2.70
CA ASP A 135 25.52 -5.67 3.51
C ASP A 135 25.63 -4.16 3.76
N ASN A 136 25.14 -3.33 2.83
CA ASN A 136 25.07 -1.89 3.00
C ASN A 136 23.77 -1.48 3.71
N SER A 137 22.68 -2.22 3.52
CA SER A 137 21.38 -1.89 4.13
C SER A 137 21.42 -1.86 5.65
N LYS A 138 22.18 -2.76 6.29
CA LYS A 138 22.36 -2.77 7.76
C LYS A 138 23.13 -1.54 8.22
N LYS A 139 24.29 -1.28 7.62
CA LYS A 139 25.16 -0.14 7.96
C LYS A 139 24.46 1.22 7.75
N GLU A 140 23.73 1.40 6.65
CA GLU A 140 22.99 2.65 6.40
C GLU A 140 21.78 2.80 7.34
N LEU A 141 21.12 1.71 7.76
CA LEU A 141 20.09 1.76 8.81
C LEU A 141 20.71 2.07 10.19
N GLU A 142 21.80 1.41 10.56
CA GLU A 142 22.52 1.65 11.82
C GLU A 142 22.98 3.11 11.93
N ASP A 143 23.57 3.67 10.87
CA ASP A 143 23.99 5.08 10.81
C ASP A 143 22.81 6.08 10.90
N VAL A 144 21.63 5.74 10.38
CA VAL A 144 20.42 6.60 10.45
C VAL A 144 19.80 6.62 11.85
N HIS A 145 19.95 5.55 12.62
CA HIS A 145 19.47 5.47 14.01
C HIS A 145 20.54 5.90 15.05
N SER A 146 21.83 5.83 14.72
CA SER A 146 22.95 6.20 15.62
C SER A 146 23.16 7.71 15.81
N ALA A 147 22.13 8.52 15.56
CA ALA A 147 22.15 9.98 15.68
C ALA A 147 22.02 10.43 17.15
N LYS A 148 23.04 10.11 17.97
CA LYS A 148 23.21 10.57 19.37
C LYS A 148 21.97 10.46 20.27
N THR A 149 21.63 9.23 20.68
CA THR A 149 21.16 9.09 22.07
C THR A 149 22.30 9.53 23.01
N PRO A 150 22.03 10.35 24.03
CA PRO A 150 22.91 10.46 25.20
C PRO A 150 23.09 9.09 25.85
N GLU A 151 24.11 8.94 26.69
CA GLU A 151 24.34 7.70 27.44
C GLU A 151 23.13 7.35 28.33
N PRO A 152 22.79 6.06 28.52
CA PRO A 152 21.56 5.63 29.17
C PRO A 152 21.65 5.70 30.71
N ASP A 153 21.91 6.89 31.24
CA ASP A 153 22.02 7.12 32.69
C ASP A 153 20.65 7.34 33.37
N VAL A 154 20.60 6.98 34.66
CA VAL A 154 19.49 7.16 35.62
C VAL A 154 18.09 6.70 35.18
N ASN A 155 17.84 5.39 35.27
CA ASN A 155 16.64 4.74 35.83
C ASN A 155 15.34 5.60 35.96
N MET A 156 14.72 5.96 34.83
CA MET A 156 13.50 6.77 34.72
C MET A 156 12.23 6.02 35.18
N LYS A 157 12.04 5.85 36.51
CA LYS A 157 10.93 5.10 37.12
C LYS A 157 9.50 5.53 36.75
N ILE A 158 9.30 6.70 36.14
CA ILE A 158 7.97 7.26 35.83
C ILE A 158 7.48 6.82 34.44
N ALA A 159 8.37 6.59 33.47
CA ALA A 159 8.02 6.43 32.06
C ALA A 159 7.79 4.98 31.58
N TRP A 160 7.70 4.00 32.51
CA TRP A 160 7.69 2.56 32.20
C TRP A 160 6.65 2.12 31.17
N ARG A 161 5.49 2.81 31.08
CA ARG A 161 4.41 2.51 30.13
C ARG A 161 4.79 2.75 28.67
N TYR A 162 5.67 3.71 28.39
CA TYR A 162 6.16 3.98 27.02
C TYR A 162 7.22 2.95 26.60
N GLN A 163 7.95 2.39 27.55
CA GLN A 163 8.95 1.34 27.32
C GLN A 163 8.33 0.00 26.89
N LEU A 164 7.01 -0.17 27.09
CA LEU A 164 6.22 -1.35 26.70
C LEU A 164 5.31 -1.13 25.47
N GLN A 165 5.34 0.05 24.83
CA GLN A 165 4.75 0.16 23.50
C GLN A 165 5.53 -0.75 22.53
N PRO A 166 4.86 -1.49 21.63
CA PRO A 166 5.54 -2.33 20.65
C PRO A 166 6.30 -1.42 19.68
N LYS A 167 7.60 -1.23 19.95
CA LYS A 167 8.50 -0.54 19.03
C LYS A 167 8.41 -1.22 17.68
N MET A 168 8.27 -0.42 16.62
CA MET A 168 8.23 -0.90 15.25
C MET A 168 9.56 -1.58 14.92
N GLU A 169 9.65 -2.91 15.09
CA GLU A 169 10.88 -3.64 14.86
C GLU A 169 11.24 -3.61 13.37
N VAL A 170 12.20 -2.75 13.01
CA VAL A 170 12.81 -2.67 11.68
C VAL A 170 13.76 -3.87 11.43
N GLY A 171 13.63 -4.93 12.22
CA GLY A 171 14.47 -6.13 12.21
C GLY A 171 14.03 -7.14 11.14
N PRO A 172 14.96 -7.74 10.37
CA PRO A 172 14.61 -8.70 9.34
C PRO A 172 14.27 -10.08 9.94
N VAL A 173 12.99 -10.46 9.90
CA VAL A 173 12.60 -11.87 10.06
C VAL A 173 13.15 -12.65 8.86
N SER A 174 14.01 -13.65 9.12
CA SER A 174 14.80 -14.36 8.10
C SER A 174 13.98 -15.29 7.19
N SER A 175 13.26 -14.69 6.23
CA SER A 175 12.81 -15.33 4.99
C SER A 175 12.63 -14.26 3.92
N SER A 176 13.42 -14.32 2.83
CA SER A 176 13.37 -13.49 1.61
C SER A 176 12.63 -12.15 1.75
N ARG A 177 13.38 -11.05 1.92
CA ARG A 177 12.83 -9.70 2.16
C ARG A 177 11.71 -9.39 1.16
N PHE A 178 10.50 -9.16 1.67
CA PHE A 178 9.29 -8.97 0.86
C PHE A 178 9.30 -7.68 0.02
N GLY A 179 10.09 -6.69 0.47
CA GLY A 179 10.38 -5.44 -0.21
C GLY A 179 11.79 -4.98 0.11
N HIS A 180 12.35 -4.17 -0.77
CA HIS A 180 13.72 -3.67 -0.71
C HIS A 180 13.79 -2.26 -0.13
N TYR A 181 15.00 -1.85 0.29
CA TYR A 181 15.31 -0.44 0.54
C TYR A 181 16.01 0.13 -0.69
N TYR A 182 15.91 1.44 -0.94
CA TYR A 182 16.35 2.09 -2.18
C TYR A 182 17.23 3.32 -1.95
N ASP A 183 18.36 3.40 -2.67
CA ASP A 183 19.35 4.49 -2.61
C ASP A 183 18.97 5.56 -3.64
N VAL A 184 18.44 6.69 -3.15
CA VAL A 184 17.94 7.80 -3.99
C VAL A 184 19.06 8.48 -4.80
N SER A 185 20.33 8.31 -4.41
CA SER A 185 21.48 8.84 -5.15
C SER A 185 21.94 7.96 -6.33
N LYS A 186 21.43 6.73 -6.44
CA LYS A 186 21.75 5.79 -7.52
C LYS A 186 20.55 5.61 -8.45
N ARG A 187 20.77 4.96 -9.60
CA ARG A 187 19.74 4.59 -10.57
C ARG A 187 19.79 3.10 -10.88
N ILE A 188 18.65 2.52 -11.24
CA ILE A 188 18.59 1.11 -11.67
C ILE A 188 19.47 0.91 -12.93
N PRO A 189 20.29 -0.16 -12.98
CA PRO A 189 21.07 -0.50 -14.17
C PRO A 189 20.21 -0.64 -15.43
N GLN A 190 20.70 -0.15 -16.58
CA GLN A 190 19.90 -0.09 -17.81
C GLN A 190 19.53 -1.48 -18.35
N GLU A 191 20.32 -2.49 -18.02
CA GLU A 191 20.09 -3.90 -18.39
C GLU A 191 18.79 -4.41 -17.77
N LEU A 192 18.51 -4.07 -16.50
CA LEU A 192 17.27 -4.42 -15.82
C LEU A 192 16.06 -3.66 -16.39
N LEU A 193 16.25 -2.39 -16.76
CA LEU A 193 15.23 -1.59 -17.43
C LEU A 193 14.89 -2.15 -18.82
N GLN A 194 15.89 -2.58 -19.60
CA GLN A 194 15.72 -3.18 -20.92
C GLN A 194 15.10 -4.59 -20.87
N SER A 195 15.42 -5.40 -19.85
CA SER A 195 14.79 -6.71 -19.64
C SER A 195 13.36 -6.63 -19.11
N SER A 196 12.96 -5.49 -18.53
CA SER A 196 11.67 -5.31 -17.89
C SER A 196 10.56 -4.97 -18.87
N LYS A 197 9.43 -5.66 -18.75
CA LYS A 197 8.25 -5.39 -19.57
C LYS A 197 7.43 -4.25 -18.98
N TRP A 198 7.20 -3.19 -19.76
CA TRP A 198 6.44 -2.03 -19.32
C TRP A 198 5.59 -1.41 -20.43
N HIS A 199 4.56 -0.67 -20.04
CA HIS A 199 3.69 0.11 -20.91
C HIS A 199 3.72 1.57 -20.51
N GLY A 200 3.91 2.47 -21.48
CA GLY A 200 3.84 3.92 -21.27
C GLY A 200 2.54 4.51 -21.80
N PHE A 201 1.90 5.36 -21.00
CA PHE A 201 0.83 6.26 -21.44
C PHE A 201 1.25 7.70 -21.14
N PHE A 202 1.56 8.49 -22.17
CA PHE A 202 1.79 9.93 -22.02
C PHE A 202 0.60 10.68 -22.60
N LEU A 203 -0.13 11.42 -21.75
CA LEU A 203 -1.40 12.02 -22.18
C LEU A 203 -1.25 12.97 -23.40
N PRO A 204 -0.22 13.85 -23.51
CA PRO A 204 -0.06 14.72 -24.67
C PRO A 204 0.09 13.99 -26.01
N GLU A 205 0.76 12.83 -26.06
CA GLU A 205 0.85 11.99 -27.27
C GLU A 205 -0.51 11.45 -27.72
N HIS A 206 -1.48 11.40 -26.81
CA HIS A 206 -2.85 10.96 -27.04
C HIS A 206 -3.87 12.12 -27.15
N ILE A 207 -3.42 13.37 -27.33
CA ILE A 207 -4.27 14.52 -27.63
C ILE A 207 -4.03 14.94 -29.09
N SER A 208 -4.97 14.63 -29.98
CA SER A 208 -4.95 15.12 -31.36
C SER A 208 -5.30 16.62 -31.43
N PRO A 209 -4.59 17.43 -32.24
CA PRO A 209 -4.82 18.88 -32.32
C PRO A 209 -6.06 19.27 -33.15
N ASP A 210 -6.57 18.38 -34.01
CA ASP A 210 -7.50 18.75 -35.10
C ASP A 210 -9.00 18.75 -34.76
N LEU A 211 -9.40 18.40 -33.53
CA LEU A 211 -10.83 18.32 -33.13
C LEU A 211 -11.47 19.69 -32.83
N LYS A 212 -11.36 20.62 -33.79
CA LYS A 212 -12.17 21.84 -33.87
C LYS A 212 -13.56 21.51 -34.45
N GLY A 213 -14.49 21.00 -33.65
CA GLY A 213 -15.89 20.93 -34.10
C GLY A 213 -16.88 20.07 -33.33
N GLU A 214 -16.44 19.07 -32.56
CA GLU A 214 -17.36 18.19 -31.83
C GLU A 214 -17.26 18.37 -30.31
N SER A 215 -18.34 18.85 -29.70
CA SER A 215 -18.55 18.92 -28.24
C SER A 215 -18.91 17.54 -27.64
N CYS A 216 -18.32 16.47 -28.16
CA CYS A 216 -18.58 15.11 -27.69
C CYS A 216 -17.82 14.82 -26.38
N PHE A 217 -18.55 14.41 -25.33
CA PHE A 217 -18.03 14.20 -23.97
C PHE A 217 -16.96 13.09 -23.86
N LEU A 218 -16.65 12.39 -24.96
CA LEU A 218 -15.81 11.20 -25.04
C LEU A 218 -14.30 11.48 -25.16
N SER A 219 -13.87 12.69 -25.54
CA SER A 219 -12.46 13.03 -25.77
C SER A 219 -11.62 13.24 -24.50
N CYS A 220 -12.10 12.80 -23.34
CA CYS A 220 -11.45 12.99 -22.04
C CYS A 220 -10.24 12.05 -21.84
N GLY A 221 -9.12 12.60 -21.35
CA GLY A 221 -7.87 11.86 -21.13
C GLY A 221 -8.02 10.63 -20.22
N TYR A 222 -8.91 10.70 -19.22
CA TYR A 222 -9.23 9.57 -18.36
C TYR A 222 -9.82 8.35 -19.11
N MET A 223 -10.62 8.56 -20.17
CA MET A 223 -11.20 7.43 -20.91
C MET A 223 -10.15 6.78 -21.83
N ARG A 224 -9.30 7.58 -22.48
CA ARG A 224 -8.13 7.08 -23.22
C ARG A 224 -7.21 6.25 -22.30
N LEU A 225 -7.01 6.70 -21.06
CA LEU A 225 -6.25 5.95 -20.05
C LEU A 225 -6.96 4.65 -19.60
N LEU A 226 -8.28 4.66 -19.38
CA LEU A 226 -9.03 3.43 -19.06
C LEU A 226 -8.94 2.40 -20.19
N GLU A 227 -9.15 2.84 -21.43
CA GLU A 227 -9.02 1.98 -22.60
C GLU A 227 -7.61 1.39 -22.70
N PHE A 228 -6.58 2.19 -22.46
CA PHE A 228 -5.18 1.73 -22.48
C PHE A 228 -4.93 0.68 -21.39
N ILE A 229 -5.30 0.97 -20.14
CA ILE A 229 -5.20 0.03 -19.01
C ILE A 229 -5.96 -1.27 -19.30
N GLN A 230 -7.18 -1.18 -19.82
CA GLN A 230 -8.02 -2.34 -20.15
C GLN A 230 -7.41 -3.17 -21.28
N LYS A 231 -6.88 -2.53 -22.34
CA LYS A 231 -6.16 -3.19 -23.44
C LYS A 231 -4.91 -3.92 -22.92
N SER A 232 -4.09 -3.30 -22.07
CA SER A 232 -2.93 -3.96 -21.45
C SER A 232 -3.31 -5.13 -20.53
N ILE A 233 -4.37 -5.00 -19.71
CA ILE A 233 -4.86 -6.09 -18.84
C ILE A 233 -5.29 -7.31 -19.66
N TYR A 234 -6.06 -7.11 -20.74
CA TYR A 234 -6.54 -8.22 -21.57
C TYR A 234 -5.46 -8.81 -22.48
N ALA A 235 -4.63 -7.98 -23.13
CA ALA A 235 -3.58 -8.45 -24.04
C ALA A 235 -2.52 -9.32 -23.32
N GLU A 236 -2.34 -9.12 -22.02
CA GLU A 236 -1.41 -9.91 -21.20
C GLU A 236 -2.07 -11.00 -20.35
N GLY A 237 -3.40 -11.12 -20.38
CA GLY A 237 -4.15 -12.11 -19.61
C GLY A 237 -4.09 -11.91 -18.09
N PHE A 238 -3.94 -10.67 -17.61
CA PHE A 238 -4.02 -10.35 -16.18
C PHE A 238 -5.45 -10.49 -15.63
N ASP A 239 -6.46 -10.42 -16.50
CA ASP A 239 -7.87 -10.70 -16.20
C ASP A 239 -8.08 -12.18 -15.78
N GLY A 240 -8.86 -12.38 -14.72
CA GLY A 240 -9.25 -13.70 -14.23
C GLY A 240 -10.06 -14.53 -15.24
N ALA A 241 -10.72 -13.91 -16.22
CA ALA A 241 -11.47 -14.64 -17.25
C ALA A 241 -10.57 -15.27 -18.33
N ASN A 242 -9.41 -14.66 -18.64
CA ASN A 242 -8.45 -15.15 -19.64
C ASN A 242 -7.04 -15.23 -19.05
N PRO A 243 -6.81 -16.12 -18.06
CA PRO A 243 -5.60 -16.09 -17.24
C PRO A 243 -4.33 -16.47 -18.02
N GLN A 244 -3.20 -15.91 -17.56
CA GLN A 244 -1.87 -16.07 -18.14
C GLN A 244 -1.45 -17.54 -18.31
N LYS A 245 -1.20 -17.96 -19.56
CA LYS A 245 -0.99 -19.37 -19.96
C LYS A 245 0.42 -19.93 -19.73
N LYS A 246 1.41 -19.08 -19.40
CA LYS A 246 2.82 -19.48 -19.17
C LYS A 246 3.16 -19.47 -17.67
N GLN A 247 3.52 -18.28 -17.17
CA GLN A 247 3.83 -18.00 -15.79
C GLN A 247 2.93 -16.85 -15.36
N LYS A 248 2.41 -16.89 -14.13
CA LYS A 248 1.64 -15.79 -13.56
C LYS A 248 2.58 -14.68 -13.11
N ASN A 249 2.21 -13.45 -13.42
CA ASN A 249 2.88 -12.21 -13.04
C ASN A 249 1.86 -11.22 -12.45
N ILE A 250 2.32 -10.11 -11.88
CA ILE A 250 1.46 -8.98 -11.46
C ILE A 250 1.68 -7.79 -12.40
N LEU A 251 0.61 -7.06 -12.69
CA LEU A 251 0.67 -5.74 -13.32
C LEU A 251 0.70 -4.64 -12.25
N ARG A 252 1.79 -3.87 -12.20
CA ARG A 252 1.89 -2.67 -11.36
C ARG A 252 1.53 -1.44 -12.17
N ILE A 253 0.41 -0.82 -11.82
CA ILE A 253 -0.10 0.39 -12.48
C ILE A 253 0.29 1.61 -11.64
N GLY A 254 0.99 2.57 -12.22
CA GLY A 254 1.31 3.85 -11.62
C GLY A 254 0.77 4.99 -12.45
N ILE A 255 -0.11 5.83 -11.87
CA ILE A 255 -0.64 7.04 -12.51
C ILE A 255 -0.20 8.29 -11.72
N GLN A 256 0.47 9.24 -12.39
CA GLN A 256 0.95 10.47 -11.75
C GLN A 256 0.01 11.68 -11.93
N ASN A 257 0.00 12.54 -10.91
CA ASN A 257 -0.69 13.83 -10.84
C ASN A 257 -2.16 13.78 -11.31
N LEU A 258 -2.88 12.70 -11.02
CA LEU A 258 -4.27 12.49 -11.45
C LEU A 258 -5.17 13.59 -10.86
N GLY A 259 -6.07 14.16 -11.66
CA GLY A 259 -6.93 15.27 -11.23
C GLY A 259 -6.24 16.64 -11.24
N SER A 260 -4.95 16.73 -11.58
CA SER A 260 -4.32 18.01 -11.94
C SER A 260 -4.89 18.56 -13.26
N PRO A 261 -4.79 19.89 -13.51
CA PRO A 261 -5.30 20.51 -14.74
C PRO A 261 -4.75 19.89 -16.05
N LEU A 262 -3.58 19.26 -16.00
CA LEU A 262 -2.96 18.56 -17.13
C LEU A 262 -3.83 17.42 -17.69
N TRP A 263 -4.73 16.84 -16.88
CA TRP A 263 -5.66 15.80 -17.33
C TRP A 263 -6.89 16.33 -18.08
N GLY A 264 -7.02 17.65 -18.27
CA GLY A 264 -8.13 18.28 -18.98
C GLY A 264 -9.43 18.32 -18.15
N ASP A 265 -9.31 18.56 -16.85
CA ASP A 265 -10.40 18.58 -15.87
C ASP A 265 -10.33 19.85 -15.03
N ASP A 266 -11.46 20.53 -14.80
CA ASP A 266 -11.51 21.86 -14.16
C ASP A 266 -11.79 21.83 -12.64
N ILE A 267 -11.68 20.64 -12.04
CA ILE A 267 -11.77 20.33 -10.60
C ILE A 267 -10.86 21.20 -9.70
N CYS A 268 -9.70 21.63 -10.21
CA CYS A 268 -8.78 22.52 -9.48
C CYS A 268 -9.09 24.02 -9.70
N CYS A 269 -9.96 24.35 -10.66
CA CYS A 269 -10.16 25.71 -11.16
C CYS A 269 -11.52 26.30 -10.77
N LYS A 270 -12.53 25.47 -10.50
CA LYS A 270 -13.88 25.90 -10.09
C LYS A 270 -14.45 24.99 -9.00
N GLU A 271 -15.22 25.55 -8.08
CA GLU A 271 -15.98 24.76 -7.10
C GLU A 271 -17.15 23.99 -7.75
N ASN A 272 -17.83 24.62 -8.71
CA ASN A 272 -18.92 24.04 -9.47
C ASN A 272 -18.49 23.90 -10.94
N CYS A 273 -18.14 22.68 -11.35
CA CYS A 273 -18.02 22.33 -12.77
C CYS A 273 -19.04 21.27 -13.17
N ASP A 274 -19.54 21.33 -14.40
CA ASP A 274 -20.55 20.40 -14.93
C ASP A 274 -19.99 18.96 -15.03
N ASN A 275 -18.66 18.85 -15.11
CA ASN A 275 -17.90 17.61 -15.22
C ASN A 275 -17.43 17.03 -13.87
N ASN A 276 -17.96 17.53 -12.75
CA ASN A 276 -17.71 17.16 -11.33
C ASN A 276 -17.68 15.65 -10.96
N HIS A 277 -18.04 14.79 -11.92
CA HIS A 277 -18.15 13.34 -11.80
C HIS A 277 -17.11 12.57 -12.64
N ARG A 278 -16.35 13.22 -13.55
CA ARG A 278 -15.40 12.56 -14.48
C ARG A 278 -14.33 11.74 -13.75
N LEU A 279 -13.54 12.38 -12.89
CA LEU A 279 -12.51 11.73 -12.08
C LEU A 279 -13.09 10.59 -11.21
N THR A 280 -14.27 10.78 -10.63
CA THR A 280 -14.91 9.73 -9.80
C THR A 280 -15.43 8.55 -10.65
N LYS A 281 -15.93 8.80 -11.86
CA LYS A 281 -16.34 7.74 -12.80
C LYS A 281 -15.12 6.96 -13.29
N PHE A 282 -14.00 7.64 -13.56
CA PHE A 282 -12.72 7.02 -13.86
C PHE A 282 -12.28 6.06 -12.75
N LEU A 283 -12.19 6.55 -11.50
CA LEU A 283 -11.75 5.73 -10.37
C LEU A 283 -12.70 4.56 -10.08
N TYR A 284 -14.01 4.74 -10.26
CA TYR A 284 -15.00 3.66 -10.12
C TYR A 284 -14.77 2.52 -11.13
N ILE A 285 -14.60 2.86 -12.42
CA ILE A 285 -14.34 1.87 -13.47
C ILE A 285 -12.96 1.21 -13.28
N LEU A 286 -11.93 2.00 -12.96
CA LEU A 286 -10.58 1.49 -12.68
C LEU A 286 -10.58 0.49 -11.51
N ARG A 287 -11.27 0.80 -10.41
CA ARG A 287 -11.42 -0.12 -9.27
C ARG A 287 -12.09 -1.43 -9.68
N GLY A 288 -13.07 -1.38 -10.59
CA GLY A 288 -13.68 -2.56 -11.20
C GLY A 288 -12.65 -3.43 -11.95
N LEU A 289 -11.88 -2.83 -12.86
CA LEU A 289 -10.83 -3.51 -13.64
C LEU A 289 -9.72 -4.10 -12.76
N LEU A 290 -9.36 -3.42 -11.67
CA LEU A 290 -8.40 -3.94 -10.69
C LEU A 290 -8.97 -5.19 -9.98
N ARG A 291 -10.25 -5.20 -9.59
CA ARG A 291 -10.84 -6.34 -8.89
C ARG A 291 -11.02 -7.60 -9.73
N SER A 292 -11.06 -7.49 -11.05
CA SER A 292 -11.08 -8.63 -11.96
C SER A 292 -9.69 -9.05 -12.45
N SER A 293 -8.59 -8.43 -12.00
CA SER A 293 -7.25 -8.69 -12.53
C SER A 293 -6.15 -8.86 -11.49
N LEU A 294 -5.04 -9.50 -11.89
CA LEU A 294 -3.80 -9.61 -11.13
C LEU A 294 -3.00 -8.29 -11.20
N SER A 295 -3.63 -7.19 -10.80
CA SER A 295 -3.10 -5.83 -10.90
C SER A 295 -3.08 -5.12 -9.54
N ALA A 296 -2.07 -4.29 -9.27
CA ALA A 296 -2.06 -3.39 -8.11
C ALA A 296 -1.78 -1.95 -8.60
N CYS A 297 -2.51 -0.96 -8.07
CA CYS A 297 -2.46 0.41 -8.58
C CYS A 297 -2.01 1.42 -7.51
N ILE A 298 -1.10 2.31 -7.90
CA ILE A 298 -0.73 3.51 -7.16
C ILE A 298 -1.11 4.75 -7.98
N ILE A 299 -1.70 5.75 -7.32
CA ILE A 299 -2.09 7.01 -7.94
C ILE A 299 -1.58 8.15 -7.07
N THR A 300 -0.87 9.11 -7.65
CA THR A 300 -0.60 10.41 -6.97
C THR A 300 -1.63 11.44 -7.44
N MET A 301 -2.11 12.28 -6.52
CA MET A 301 -3.12 13.31 -6.78
C MET A 301 -2.83 14.59 -5.96
N PRO A 302 -2.75 15.78 -6.57
CA PRO A 302 -2.60 17.05 -5.86
C PRO A 302 -3.93 17.48 -5.21
N ALA A 303 -4.37 16.74 -4.21
CA ALA A 303 -5.63 16.96 -3.49
C ALA A 303 -5.69 18.33 -2.79
N HIS A 304 -4.55 18.99 -2.58
CA HIS A 304 -4.45 20.36 -2.07
C HIS A 304 -4.83 21.45 -3.10
N LEU A 305 -4.89 21.13 -4.40
CA LEU A 305 -5.37 22.02 -5.46
C LEU A 305 -6.89 21.89 -5.70
N VAL A 306 -7.53 20.85 -5.17
CA VAL A 306 -8.96 20.58 -5.38
C VAL A 306 -9.80 21.44 -4.44
N GLN A 307 -10.46 22.46 -5.01
CA GLN A 307 -11.28 23.41 -4.26
C GLN A 307 -12.49 22.71 -3.60
N ASN A 308 -13.24 21.93 -4.39
CA ASN A 308 -14.46 21.28 -3.91
C ASN A 308 -14.14 20.00 -3.12
N LYS A 309 -14.09 20.14 -1.79
CA LYS A 309 -13.85 19.06 -0.81
C LYS A 309 -14.75 17.83 -0.98
N SER A 310 -15.95 17.97 -1.57
CA SER A 310 -16.83 16.82 -1.82
C SER A 310 -16.25 15.86 -2.87
N ILE A 311 -15.53 16.38 -3.87
CA ILE A 311 -14.82 15.58 -4.88
C ILE A 311 -13.72 14.78 -4.19
N THR A 312 -12.88 15.44 -3.39
CA THR A 312 -11.78 14.79 -2.66
C THR A 312 -12.29 13.68 -1.74
N THR A 313 -13.40 13.90 -1.04
CA THR A 313 -14.07 12.84 -0.25
C THR A 313 -14.60 11.69 -1.11
N ARG A 314 -15.21 11.96 -2.28
CA ARG A 314 -15.63 10.90 -3.23
C ARG A 314 -14.44 10.09 -3.73
N VAL A 315 -13.31 10.74 -4.06
CA VAL A 315 -12.06 10.08 -4.48
C VAL A 315 -11.53 9.18 -3.37
N ARG A 316 -11.38 9.68 -2.13
CA ARG A 316 -10.96 8.86 -0.96
C ARG A 316 -11.89 7.69 -0.67
N ASN A 317 -13.19 7.82 -0.96
CA ASN A 317 -14.16 6.75 -0.80
C ASN A 317 -13.99 5.65 -1.87
N LEU A 318 -13.60 6.00 -3.09
CA LEU A 318 -13.36 5.08 -4.21
C LEU A 318 -11.99 4.37 -4.15
N SER A 319 -10.95 5.03 -3.64
CA SER A 319 -9.66 4.40 -3.33
C SER A 319 -9.80 3.37 -2.20
N ASP A 320 -8.94 2.35 -2.16
CA ASP A 320 -8.97 1.34 -1.08
C ASP A 320 -8.10 1.75 0.09
N THR A 321 -6.91 2.25 -0.23
CA THR A 321 -5.94 2.81 0.71
C THR A 321 -5.77 4.29 0.38
N VAL A 322 -5.68 5.16 1.40
CA VAL A 322 -5.41 6.59 1.23
C VAL A 322 -4.34 7.02 2.22
N VAL A 323 -3.27 7.57 1.67
CA VAL A 323 -2.14 8.14 2.39
C VAL A 323 -1.98 9.59 1.92
N GLY A 324 -1.89 10.55 2.84
CA GLY A 324 -1.60 11.95 2.50
C GLY A 324 -0.23 12.36 2.98
N LEU A 325 0.54 13.07 2.15
CA LEU A 325 1.85 13.61 2.51
C LEU A 325 1.73 15.08 2.89
N GLU A 326 2.31 15.46 4.03
CA GLU A 326 2.52 16.86 4.42
C GLU A 326 4.04 17.10 4.47
N SER A 327 4.56 17.96 3.60
CA SER A 327 5.96 18.40 3.67
C SER A 327 6.09 19.57 4.65
N PHE A 328 7.10 19.56 5.53
CA PHE A 328 7.35 20.69 6.42
C PHE A 328 8.00 21.89 5.72
N ILE A 329 8.54 21.72 4.51
CA ILE A 329 9.22 22.77 3.74
C ILE A 329 8.30 23.99 3.57
N GLY A 330 8.75 25.15 4.05
CA GLY A 330 7.97 26.40 4.02
C GLY A 330 6.78 26.42 4.99
N SER A 331 6.91 25.77 6.15
CA SER A 331 5.91 25.77 7.23
C SER A 331 6.54 26.09 8.59
N GLU A 332 5.72 26.48 9.56
CA GLU A 332 6.14 26.70 10.96
C GLU A 332 6.67 25.43 11.66
N ARG A 333 6.47 24.24 11.07
CA ARG A 333 7.02 22.99 11.59
C ARG A 333 8.51 22.82 11.25
N GLU A 334 9.01 23.45 10.19
CA GLU A 334 10.42 23.41 9.79
C GLU A 334 11.35 24.12 10.81
N THR A 335 10.87 25.20 11.44
CA THR A 335 11.61 25.96 12.44
C THR A 335 11.44 25.44 13.87
N ASN A 336 10.53 24.48 14.09
CA ASN A 336 10.22 23.95 15.41
C ASN A 336 11.28 22.90 15.84
N PRO A 337 11.96 23.08 17.00
CA PRO A 337 12.98 22.15 17.48
C PRO A 337 12.53 20.69 17.62
N LEU A 338 11.24 20.43 17.86
CA LEU A 338 10.67 19.08 17.98
C LEU A 338 10.66 18.31 16.66
N TYR A 339 10.62 19.00 15.51
CA TYR A 339 10.53 18.40 14.18
C TYR A 339 11.84 18.42 13.40
N LYS A 340 12.93 18.94 14.00
CA LYS A 340 14.24 19.19 13.35
C LYS A 340 14.86 18.01 12.59
N ASP A 341 14.56 16.77 13.01
CA ASP A 341 15.07 15.54 12.38
C ASP A 341 14.15 14.96 11.29
N TYR A 342 12.97 15.55 11.11
CA TYR A 342 11.89 15.10 10.21
C TYR A 342 11.66 16.10 9.07
N HIS A 343 11.15 15.59 7.95
CA HIS A 343 10.94 16.34 6.72
C HIS A 343 9.45 16.56 6.42
N GLY A 344 8.57 15.87 7.16
CA GLY A 344 7.13 15.97 7.01
C GLY A 344 6.37 14.86 7.75
N LEU A 345 5.06 14.81 7.55
CA LEU A 345 4.15 13.79 8.06
C LEU A 345 3.53 12.94 6.95
N ILE A 346 3.18 11.70 7.31
CA ILE A 346 2.38 10.76 6.53
C ILE A 346 1.08 10.51 7.29
N HIS A 347 -0.04 10.93 6.69
CA HIS A 347 -1.38 10.81 7.24
C HIS A 347 -2.09 9.59 6.66
N VAL A 348 -2.36 8.59 7.50
CA VAL A 348 -3.09 7.37 7.15
C VAL A 348 -4.59 7.65 7.20
N ARG A 349 -5.14 8.12 6.08
CA ARG A 349 -6.54 8.54 5.97
C ARG A 349 -7.48 7.36 5.70
N LYS A 350 -6.97 6.23 5.17
CA LYS A 350 -7.75 5.00 4.95
C LYS A 350 -6.84 3.76 4.81
N ILE A 351 -7.15 2.71 5.55
CA ILE A 351 -6.51 1.38 5.48
C ILE A 351 -7.47 0.43 4.71
N PRO A 352 -6.97 -0.49 3.86
CA PRO A 352 -7.82 -1.32 3.00
C PRO A 352 -8.60 -2.40 3.78
N ARG A 353 -9.92 -2.23 3.89
CA ARG A 353 -10.83 -3.16 4.57
C ARG A 353 -11.30 -4.31 3.67
N LEU A 354 -10.38 -5.06 3.07
CA LEU A 354 -10.73 -6.17 2.17
C LEU A 354 -10.99 -7.48 2.93
N ASN A 355 -12.15 -8.11 2.68
CA ASN A 355 -12.58 -9.40 3.25
C ASN A 355 -12.55 -9.48 4.79
N ASN A 356 -12.48 -8.34 5.48
CA ASN A 356 -12.49 -8.25 6.93
C ASN A 356 -13.87 -7.76 7.39
N LEU A 357 -14.47 -8.45 8.36
CA LEU A 357 -15.67 -7.97 9.06
C LEU A 357 -15.35 -6.91 10.12
N THR A 358 -14.08 -6.86 10.57
CA THR A 358 -13.59 -5.92 11.57
C THR A 358 -13.14 -4.60 10.94
N CYS A 359 -13.46 -3.51 11.63
CA CYS A 359 -12.97 -2.17 11.34
C CYS A 359 -11.58 -2.00 11.98
N ASP A 360 -10.52 -2.07 11.20
CA ASP A 360 -9.17 -1.75 11.67
C ASP A 360 -9.01 -0.22 11.69
N GLU A 361 -9.32 0.39 12.84
CA GLU A 361 -9.00 1.79 13.12
C GLU A 361 -7.64 1.84 13.81
N SER A 362 -6.60 2.19 13.05
CA SER A 362 -5.31 2.52 13.64
C SER A 362 -5.45 3.78 14.48
N ASP A 363 -5.19 3.67 15.79
CA ASP A 363 -5.10 4.82 16.70
C ASP A 363 -4.04 5.84 16.22
N VAL A 364 -2.95 5.33 15.63
CA VAL A 364 -1.92 6.15 15.00
C VAL A 364 -2.36 6.49 13.58
N LYS A 365 -2.75 7.75 13.39
CA LYS A 365 -3.17 8.31 12.10
C LYS A 365 -2.06 9.10 11.41
N ASP A 366 -1.13 9.65 12.20
CA ASP A 366 -0.03 10.49 11.73
C ASP A 366 1.31 9.85 12.10
N LEU A 367 2.21 9.77 11.13
CA LEU A 367 3.59 9.29 11.28
C LEU A 367 4.55 10.34 10.74
N ALA A 368 5.75 10.43 11.31
CA ALA A 368 6.78 11.33 10.80
C ALA A 368 7.66 10.62 9.76
N PHE A 369 8.10 11.34 8.73
CA PHE A 369 9.08 10.82 7.78
C PHE A 369 10.35 11.66 7.71
N LYS A 370 11.48 11.01 7.41
CA LYS A 370 12.77 11.67 7.20
C LYS A 370 13.52 11.04 6.03
N LEU A 371 14.09 11.90 5.18
CA LEU A 371 14.94 11.53 4.06
C LEU A 371 16.40 11.85 4.42
N LYS A 372 17.03 10.99 5.23
CA LYS A 372 18.41 11.23 5.69
C LYS A 372 19.42 10.57 4.76
N ARG A 373 20.38 11.38 4.28
CA ARG A 373 21.42 11.05 3.26
C ARG A 373 20.86 10.55 1.92
N LYS A 374 20.30 9.33 1.93
CA LYS A 374 19.97 8.50 0.76
C LYS A 374 18.70 7.66 0.96
N LEU A 375 18.25 7.55 2.21
CA LEU A 375 17.23 6.58 2.63
C LEU A 375 15.99 7.32 3.15
N PHE A 376 14.83 6.96 2.63
CA PHE A 376 13.54 7.42 3.15
C PHE A 376 13.08 6.48 4.27
N THR A 377 12.79 7.04 5.44
CA THR A 377 12.34 6.29 6.62
C THR A 377 11.09 6.91 7.22
N ILE A 378 10.20 6.08 7.74
CA ILE A 378 8.95 6.46 8.40
C ILE A 378 9.04 5.96 9.85
N GLU A 379 8.70 6.82 10.80
CA GLU A 379 8.76 6.54 12.24
C GLU A 379 7.47 7.03 12.92
N HIS A 380 7.16 6.43 14.07
CA HIS A 380 6.09 6.94 14.93
C HIS A 380 6.51 8.28 15.53
N GLN A 381 5.61 9.26 15.51
CA GLN A 381 5.77 10.48 16.29
C GLN A 381 5.66 10.13 17.78
N LEU A 382 6.59 10.67 18.59
CA LEU A 382 6.66 10.52 20.05
C LEU A 382 5.71 11.48 20.77
#